data_AF-A0A945DSI5-F1
#
_entry.id   AF-A0A945DSI5-F1
#
_cell.length_a   1.000
_cell.length_b   1.000
_cell.length_c   1.000
_cell.angle_alpha   90.00
_cell.angle_beta   90.00
_cell.angle_gamma   90.00
#
_symmetry.space_group_name_H-M   'P 1'
#
loop_
_entity.id
_entity.type
_entity.pdbx_description
1 polymer ?
#
loop_
_entity_poly.entity_id
_entity_poly.type
_entity_poly.pdbx_seq_one_letter_code
_entity_poly.pdbx_strand_id
1 'polypeptide(L)'
;MSTTQARPNFWHNLALKTRFAHARLKKGTVRFKTSNLASVYAAYEERGIAYVVLRWAAEVPMEQSEEEGYTKDVDHLIAAKDVMAALDVSSAYPGKIKCDYYSAEGRSGTSYNGMPYYQPERALSILARRSRDPRGFYRPCLEDEFFAFAYHLCYHKGHRAGIPTGTDVAPDTDAPRDYLAELKRLAIKAQRNDLPENMTLLGMHHYLVRNKW
;
A
#
# COMPACT_ATOMS: atom_id res chain seq x y z
N MET A 1 -30.43 1.99 -5.68
CA MET A 1 -29.94 1.23 -6.85
C MET A 1 -29.35 -0.05 -6.33
N SER A 2 -29.84 -1.20 -6.83
CA SER A 2 -29.54 -2.54 -6.30
C SER A 2 -28.13 -2.96 -6.70
N THR A 3 -27.20 -3.01 -5.74
CA THR A 3 -25.89 -3.66 -5.92
C THR A 3 -26.11 -5.17 -5.87
N THR A 4 -26.11 -5.81 -7.04
CA THR A 4 -26.10 -7.26 -7.14
C THR A 4 -24.78 -7.77 -6.58
N GLN A 5 -24.73 -8.11 -5.29
CA GLN A 5 -23.63 -8.88 -4.72
C GLN A 5 -23.58 -10.22 -5.45
N ALA A 6 -22.57 -10.40 -6.30
CA ALA A 6 -22.26 -11.70 -6.87
C ALA A 6 -21.93 -12.66 -5.72
N ARG A 7 -22.78 -13.68 -5.50
CA ARG A 7 -22.52 -14.70 -4.50
C ARG A 7 -21.25 -15.46 -4.89
N PRO A 8 -20.27 -15.64 -3.98
CA PRO A 8 -19.03 -16.34 -4.31
C PRO A 8 -19.35 -17.81 -4.64
N ASN A 9 -19.08 -18.23 -5.88
CA ASN A 9 -19.25 -19.61 -6.30
C ASN A 9 -18.09 -20.49 -5.79
N PHE A 10 -18.27 -21.81 -5.77
CA PHE A 10 -17.24 -22.76 -5.31
C PHE A 10 -15.88 -22.55 -6.01
N TRP A 11 -15.91 -22.25 -7.31
CA TRP A 11 -14.72 -22.01 -8.13
C TRP A 11 -13.93 -20.76 -7.72
N HIS A 12 -14.62 -19.71 -7.28
CA HIS A 12 -14.03 -18.49 -6.76
C HIS A 12 -13.25 -18.76 -5.47
N ASN A 13 -13.85 -19.50 -4.53
CA ASN A 13 -13.18 -19.91 -3.29
C ASN A 13 -11.95 -20.78 -3.55
N LEU A 14 -12.04 -21.69 -4.52
CA LEU A 14 -10.91 -22.53 -4.93
C LEU A 14 -9.78 -21.69 -5.56
N ALA A 15 -10.09 -20.77 -6.47
CA ALA A 15 -9.10 -19.89 -7.09
C ALA A 15 -8.40 -18.98 -6.08
N LEU A 16 -9.12 -18.47 -5.09
CA LEU A 16 -8.56 -17.68 -4.00
C LEU A 16 -7.61 -18.51 -3.13
N LYS A 17 -8.02 -19.71 -2.72
CA LYS A 17 -7.17 -20.64 -1.94
C LYS A 17 -5.90 -21.02 -2.72
N THR A 18 -6.00 -21.25 -4.03
CA THR A 18 -4.86 -21.57 -4.88
C THR A 18 -3.91 -20.38 -5.02
N ARG A 19 -4.41 -19.17 -5.25
CA ARG A 19 -3.57 -17.95 -5.31
C ARG A 19 -2.89 -17.65 -3.98
N PHE A 20 -3.60 -17.84 -2.88
CA PHE A 20 -3.04 -17.70 -1.53
C PHE A 20 -1.95 -18.74 -1.27
N ALA A 21 -2.21 -20.02 -1.58
CA ALA A 21 -1.21 -21.08 -1.47
C ALA A 21 0.02 -20.82 -2.36
N HIS A 22 -0.17 -20.32 -3.57
CA HIS A 22 0.92 -19.97 -4.48
C HIS A 22 1.77 -18.80 -3.96
N ALA A 23 1.14 -17.75 -3.44
CA ALA A 23 1.85 -16.62 -2.83
C ALA A 23 2.63 -17.07 -1.58
N ARG A 24 2.06 -17.97 -0.77
CA ARG A 24 2.76 -18.61 0.36
C ARG A 24 4.01 -19.36 -0.08
N LEU A 25 3.91 -20.18 -1.12
CA LEU A 25 5.05 -20.94 -1.66
C LEU A 25 6.17 -20.03 -2.17
N LYS A 26 5.82 -18.88 -2.76
CA LYS A 26 6.79 -17.90 -3.26
C LYS A 26 7.32 -16.90 -2.21
N LYS A 27 6.92 -17.01 -0.93
CA LYS A 27 7.23 -16.05 0.14
C LYS A 27 6.92 -14.58 -0.23
N GLY A 28 5.91 -14.38 -1.08
CA GLY A 28 5.58 -13.08 -1.66
C GLY A 28 4.20 -12.58 -1.26
N THR A 29 3.86 -11.38 -1.70
CA THR A 29 2.55 -10.75 -1.50
C THR A 29 1.50 -11.33 -2.44
N VAL A 30 0.31 -11.62 -1.91
CA VAL A 30 -0.88 -11.92 -2.72
C VAL A 30 -1.24 -10.69 -3.53
N ARG A 31 -1.52 -10.93 -4.80
CA ARG A 31 -1.86 -9.92 -5.78
C ARG A 31 -3.13 -10.30 -6.50
N PHE A 32 -4.09 -9.39 -6.53
CA PHE A 32 -5.25 -9.50 -7.39
C PHE A 32 -5.24 -8.41 -8.45
N LYS A 33 -5.90 -8.69 -9.57
CA LYS A 33 -6.36 -7.63 -10.44
C LYS A 33 -7.82 -7.37 -10.13
N THR A 34 -8.11 -6.16 -9.67
CA THR A 34 -9.39 -5.76 -9.13
C THR A 34 -9.95 -4.59 -9.97
N SER A 35 -11.26 -4.41 -9.96
CA SER A 35 -11.97 -3.26 -10.53
C SER A 35 -13.01 -2.80 -9.52
N ASN A 36 -13.61 -1.64 -9.72
CA ASN A 36 -14.59 -1.01 -8.86
C ASN A 36 -14.10 -0.93 -7.40
N LEU A 37 -12.95 -0.27 -7.22
CA LEU A 37 -12.32 -0.13 -5.90
C LEU A 37 -13.25 0.58 -4.91
N ALA A 38 -14.10 1.50 -5.37
CA ALA A 38 -15.13 2.11 -4.53
C ALA A 38 -16.05 1.07 -3.87
N SER A 39 -16.56 0.10 -4.63
CA SER A 39 -17.40 -0.98 -4.07
C SER A 39 -16.62 -1.93 -3.18
N VAL A 40 -15.36 -2.22 -3.52
CA VAL A 40 -14.47 -3.04 -2.67
C VAL A 40 -14.27 -2.39 -1.30
N TYR A 41 -13.97 -1.09 -1.27
CA TYR A 41 -13.74 -0.37 -0.02
C TYR A 41 -15.00 -0.16 0.79
N ALA A 42 -16.16 0.04 0.14
CA ALA A 42 -17.45 0.03 0.84
C ALA A 42 -17.73 -1.34 1.50
N ALA A 43 -17.46 -2.44 0.80
CA ALA A 43 -17.59 -3.78 1.36
C ALA A 43 -16.57 -4.08 2.47
N TYR A 44 -15.36 -3.49 2.41
CA TYR A 44 -14.41 -3.55 3.53
C TYR A 44 -14.95 -2.83 4.77
N GLU A 45 -15.52 -1.64 4.59
CA GLU A 45 -16.12 -0.86 5.67
C GLU A 45 -17.31 -1.60 6.29
N GLU A 46 -18.22 -2.16 5.47
CA GLU A 46 -19.35 -2.98 5.92
C GLU A 46 -18.91 -4.20 6.74
N ARG A 47 -17.81 -4.86 6.35
CA ARG A 47 -17.27 -6.02 7.05
C ARG A 47 -16.34 -5.67 8.22
N GLY A 48 -16.12 -4.38 8.50
CA GLY A 48 -15.24 -3.94 9.59
C GLY A 48 -13.76 -4.30 9.38
N ILE A 49 -13.32 -4.46 8.13
CA ILE A 49 -11.94 -4.82 7.78
C ILE A 49 -11.01 -3.65 8.11
N ALA A 50 -9.96 -3.89 8.91
CA ALA A 50 -8.97 -2.87 9.21
C ALA A 50 -7.90 -2.83 8.09
N TYR A 51 -7.94 -1.78 7.26
CA TYR A 51 -7.01 -1.58 6.15
C TYR A 51 -6.62 -0.11 5.95
N VAL A 52 -5.56 0.11 5.18
CA VAL A 52 -5.24 1.38 4.54
C VAL A 52 -4.69 1.16 3.12
N VAL A 53 -4.93 2.13 2.24
CA VAL A 53 -4.19 2.30 0.97
C VAL A 53 -2.94 3.12 1.26
N LEU A 54 -1.76 2.56 1.01
CA LEU A 54 -0.50 3.02 1.61
C LEU A 54 0.07 4.29 0.99
N ARG A 55 -0.04 4.47 -0.32
CA ARG A 55 0.70 5.52 -1.06
C ARG A 55 -0.10 5.96 -2.27
N TRP A 56 0.26 7.14 -2.79
CA TRP A 56 -0.35 7.70 -4.01
C TRP A 56 -1.88 7.80 -3.89
N ALA A 57 -2.38 8.13 -2.70
CA ALA A 57 -3.81 8.16 -2.43
C ALA A 57 -4.56 8.97 -3.49
N ALA A 58 -4.03 10.14 -3.88
CA ALA A 58 -4.64 11.00 -4.90
C ALA A 58 -4.87 10.32 -6.26
N GLU A 59 -4.10 9.29 -6.60
CA GLU A 59 -4.20 8.56 -7.87
C GLU A 59 -5.03 7.29 -7.78
N VAL A 60 -5.56 6.92 -6.61
CA VAL A 60 -6.38 5.71 -6.49
C VAL A 60 -7.63 5.89 -7.37
N PRO A 61 -7.87 4.99 -8.35
CA PRO A 61 -8.99 5.12 -9.27
C PRO A 61 -10.27 4.71 -8.54
N MET A 62 -11.14 5.69 -8.28
CA MET A 62 -12.38 5.53 -7.53
C MET A 62 -13.61 5.60 -8.43
N GLU A 63 -13.45 6.09 -9.66
CA GLU A 63 -14.47 6.16 -10.71
C GLU A 63 -14.10 5.23 -11.89
N GLN A 64 -15.10 4.73 -12.63
CA GLN A 64 -14.85 3.82 -13.76
C GLN A 64 -13.99 4.45 -14.86
N SER A 65 -14.14 5.75 -15.12
CA SER A 65 -13.33 6.50 -16.08
C SER A 65 -11.87 6.62 -15.65
N GLU A 66 -11.58 6.62 -14.35
CA GLU A 66 -10.21 6.66 -13.83
C GLU A 66 -9.53 5.29 -13.92
N GLU A 67 -10.30 4.20 -13.90
CA GLU A 67 -9.74 2.86 -14.12
C GLU A 67 -9.27 2.66 -15.58
N GLU A 68 -9.91 3.38 -16.52
CA GLU A 68 -9.56 3.33 -17.92
C GLU A 68 -8.19 3.96 -18.16
N GLY A 69 -7.19 3.12 -18.44
CA GLY A 69 -5.80 3.56 -18.61
C GLY A 69 -4.98 3.59 -17.32
N TYR A 70 -5.55 3.22 -16.17
CA TYR A 70 -4.77 3.07 -14.95
C TYR A 70 -3.79 1.91 -15.05
N THR A 71 -2.49 2.21 -14.97
CA THR A 71 -1.41 1.23 -15.15
C THR A 71 -0.60 0.96 -13.89
N LYS A 72 -0.91 1.65 -12.79
CA LYS A 72 -0.11 1.63 -11.57
C LYS A 72 -0.68 0.62 -10.56
N ASP A 73 0.09 0.31 -9.54
CA ASP A 73 -0.31 -0.62 -8.48
C ASP A 73 -0.99 0.16 -7.34
N VAL A 74 -1.98 -0.47 -6.69
CA VAL A 74 -2.60 0.00 -5.45
C VAL A 74 -2.18 -0.91 -4.29
N ASP A 75 -1.34 -0.38 -3.41
CA ASP A 75 -0.77 -1.12 -2.29
C ASP A 75 -1.61 -0.95 -1.02
N HIS A 76 -1.94 -2.07 -0.37
CA HIS A 76 -2.74 -2.12 0.85
C HIS A 76 -1.94 -2.66 2.01
N LEU A 77 -2.14 -2.08 3.19
CA LEU A 77 -1.80 -2.70 4.46
C LEU A 77 -3.08 -3.12 5.17
N ILE A 78 -3.15 -4.37 5.62
CA ILE A 78 -4.33 -4.96 6.25
C ILE A 78 -3.93 -5.60 7.58
N ALA A 79 -4.80 -5.54 8.58
CA ALA A 79 -4.62 -6.30 9.81
C ALA A 79 -4.56 -7.80 9.51
N ALA A 80 -3.63 -8.54 10.13
CA ALA A 80 -3.38 -9.94 9.79
C ALA A 80 -4.64 -10.84 9.89
N LYS A 81 -5.51 -10.56 10.87
CA LYS A 81 -6.80 -11.26 11.05
C LYS A 81 -7.80 -11.03 9.91
N ASP A 82 -7.72 -9.90 9.21
CA ASP A 82 -8.72 -9.48 8.21
C ASP A 82 -8.27 -9.76 6.77
N VAL A 83 -7.03 -10.20 6.56
CA VAL A 83 -6.47 -10.49 5.24
C VAL A 83 -7.38 -11.40 4.42
N MET A 84 -7.84 -12.51 4.97
CA MET A 84 -8.65 -13.47 4.21
C MET A 84 -10.00 -12.88 3.80
N ALA A 85 -10.62 -12.08 4.67
CA ALA A 85 -11.87 -11.39 4.36
C ALA A 85 -11.67 -10.31 3.27
N ALA A 86 -10.54 -9.60 3.31
CA ALA A 86 -10.19 -8.60 2.32
C ALA A 86 -9.94 -9.21 0.93
N LEU A 87 -9.22 -10.34 0.91
CA LEU A 87 -8.97 -11.11 -0.31
C LEU A 87 -10.26 -11.66 -0.90
N ASP A 88 -11.18 -12.19 -0.07
CA ASP A 88 -12.50 -12.68 -0.49
C ASP A 88 -13.29 -11.59 -1.20
N VAL A 89 -13.49 -10.44 -0.53
CA VAL A 89 -14.17 -9.27 -1.13
C VAL A 89 -13.49 -8.84 -2.42
N SER A 90 -12.17 -8.62 -2.42
CA SER A 90 -11.45 -8.13 -3.60
C SER A 90 -11.57 -9.07 -4.79
N SER A 91 -11.52 -10.38 -4.56
CA SER A 91 -11.61 -11.35 -5.64
C SER A 91 -13.00 -11.42 -6.29
N ALA A 92 -14.04 -10.83 -5.66
CA ALA A 92 -15.38 -10.75 -6.21
C ALA A 92 -15.54 -9.65 -7.26
N TYR A 93 -14.53 -8.77 -7.38
CA TYR A 93 -14.48 -7.68 -8.36
C TYR A 93 -13.28 -7.84 -9.29
N PRO A 94 -13.21 -8.89 -10.14
CA PRO A 94 -12.07 -9.10 -11.03
C PRO A 94 -11.92 -7.94 -12.02
N GLY A 95 -10.69 -7.48 -12.23
CA GLY A 95 -10.42 -6.30 -13.05
C GLY A 95 -9.02 -6.23 -13.64
N LYS A 96 -8.56 -5.00 -13.92
CA LYS A 96 -7.22 -4.72 -14.48
C LYS A 96 -6.28 -4.04 -13.49
N ILE A 97 -6.80 -3.38 -12.46
CA ILE A 97 -6.01 -2.63 -11.49
C ILE A 97 -5.27 -3.62 -10.59
N LYS A 98 -3.95 -3.52 -10.53
CA LYS A 98 -3.14 -4.43 -9.75
C LYS A 98 -3.14 -3.99 -8.29
N CYS A 99 -3.66 -4.85 -7.41
CA CYS A 99 -3.74 -4.61 -5.98
C CYS A 99 -2.81 -5.55 -5.22
N ASP A 100 -1.95 -4.97 -4.38
CA ASP A 100 -1.01 -5.70 -3.53
C ASP A 100 -1.47 -5.63 -2.07
N TYR A 101 -1.46 -6.77 -1.37
CA TYR A 101 -2.01 -6.90 -0.01
C TYR A 101 -0.95 -7.35 0.99
N TYR A 102 -0.43 -6.39 1.77
CA TYR A 102 0.52 -6.65 2.85
C TYR A 102 -0.20 -6.77 4.19
N SER A 103 0.35 -7.57 5.11
CA SER A 103 -0.14 -7.65 6.49
C SER A 103 0.86 -7.09 7.49
N ALA A 104 0.36 -6.59 8.62
CA ALA A 104 1.18 -6.03 9.68
C ALA A 104 2.24 -7.00 10.23
N GLU A 105 1.92 -8.29 10.26
CA GLU A 105 2.80 -9.34 10.80
C GLU A 105 3.64 -10.02 9.70
N GLY A 106 3.41 -9.70 8.41
CA GLY A 106 4.11 -10.35 7.30
C GLY A 106 3.85 -11.85 7.19
N ARG A 107 2.68 -12.35 7.59
CA ARG A 107 2.34 -13.78 7.47
C ARG A 107 2.44 -14.25 6.01
N SER A 108 2.75 -15.53 5.81
CA SER A 108 2.97 -16.14 4.49
C SER A 108 1.88 -15.74 3.48
N GLY A 109 2.28 -15.19 2.34
CA GLY A 109 1.36 -14.66 1.32
C GLY A 109 1.06 -13.16 1.45
N THR A 110 1.56 -12.47 2.49
CA THR A 110 1.35 -11.02 2.68
C THR A 110 2.62 -10.29 3.11
N SER A 111 3.76 -10.95 2.91
CA SER A 111 5.10 -10.45 3.19
C SER A 111 5.72 -9.80 1.95
N TYR A 112 6.55 -8.79 2.16
CA TYR A 112 7.44 -8.26 1.14
C TYR A 112 8.80 -8.97 1.22
N ASN A 113 9.14 -9.75 0.19
CA ASN A 113 10.38 -10.54 0.13
C ASN A 113 10.61 -11.42 1.38
N GLY A 114 9.55 -12.04 1.91
CA GLY A 114 9.60 -12.88 3.10
C GLY A 114 9.63 -12.14 4.44
N MET A 115 9.58 -10.80 4.46
CA MET A 115 9.55 -9.97 5.66
C MET A 115 8.24 -9.16 5.76
N PRO A 116 7.83 -8.71 6.96
CA PRO A 116 6.80 -7.70 7.11
C PRO A 116 7.13 -6.44 6.31
N TYR A 117 6.10 -5.80 5.73
CA TYR A 117 6.30 -4.59 4.91
C TYR A 117 6.85 -3.41 5.71
N TYR A 118 6.39 -3.29 6.95
CA TYR A 118 6.93 -2.39 7.97
C TYR A 118 7.22 -3.21 9.22
N GLN A 119 7.97 -2.64 10.16
CA GLN A 119 8.02 -3.18 11.52
C GLN A 119 6.59 -3.36 12.06
N PRO A 120 6.24 -4.50 12.69
CA PRO A 120 4.86 -4.79 13.08
C PRO A 120 4.19 -3.70 13.92
N GLU A 121 4.92 -3.11 14.88
CA GLU A 121 4.42 -2.00 15.70
C GLU A 121 4.01 -0.79 14.83
N ARG A 122 4.83 -0.44 13.83
CA ARG A 122 4.54 0.67 12.90
C ARG A 122 3.34 0.35 12.01
N ALA A 123 3.26 -0.88 11.48
CA ALA A 123 2.11 -1.31 10.70
C ALA A 123 0.79 -1.25 11.50
N LEU A 124 0.80 -1.71 12.76
CA LEU A 124 -0.36 -1.65 13.64
C LEU A 124 -0.73 -0.19 13.99
N SER A 125 0.26 0.67 14.24
CA SER A 125 0.04 2.10 14.47
C SER A 125 -0.63 2.78 13.27
N ILE A 126 -0.14 2.53 12.05
CA ILE A 126 -0.73 3.05 10.81
C ILE A 126 -2.21 2.64 10.70
N LEU A 127 -2.51 1.36 10.96
CA LEU A 127 -3.88 0.84 10.88
C LEU A 127 -4.79 1.46 11.96
N ALA A 128 -4.27 1.68 13.17
CA ALA A 128 -5.02 2.27 14.28
C ALA A 128 -5.29 3.77 14.08
N ARG A 129 -4.33 4.50 13.49
CA ARG A 129 -4.39 5.95 13.24
C ARG A 129 -4.91 6.30 11.84
N ARG A 130 -5.43 5.33 11.08
CA ARG A 130 -5.90 5.56 9.72
C ARG A 130 -6.93 6.70 9.64
N SER A 131 -6.88 7.44 8.54
CA SER A 131 -7.82 8.50 8.23
C SER A 131 -8.68 8.14 7.03
N ARG A 132 -9.94 8.58 7.01
CA ARG A 132 -10.85 8.36 5.90
C ARG A 132 -10.58 9.42 4.83
N ASP A 133 -10.19 8.98 3.63
CA ASP A 133 -10.12 9.83 2.45
C ASP A 133 -11.56 10.21 2.04
N PRO A 134 -11.84 11.48 1.66
CA PRO A 134 -13.18 11.90 1.27
C PRO A 134 -13.80 11.09 0.12
N ARG A 135 -12.97 10.42 -0.69
CA ARG A 135 -13.44 9.55 -1.78
C ARG A 135 -13.95 8.17 -1.32
N GLY A 136 -13.85 7.84 -0.03
CA GLY A 136 -14.50 6.64 0.53
C GLY A 136 -13.58 5.45 0.81
N PHE A 137 -12.29 5.67 1.05
CA PHE A 137 -11.35 4.63 1.47
C PHE A 137 -10.48 5.10 2.63
N TYR A 138 -9.79 4.18 3.31
CA TYR A 138 -8.86 4.53 4.38
C TYR A 138 -7.42 4.65 3.87
N ARG A 139 -6.70 5.64 4.38
CA ARG A 139 -5.26 5.89 4.15
C ARG A 139 -4.56 6.13 5.50
N PRO A 140 -3.22 6.05 5.58
CA PRO A 140 -2.52 6.52 6.77
C PRO A 140 -2.89 7.98 7.10
N CYS A 141 -2.82 8.37 8.37
CA CYS A 141 -2.90 9.80 8.71
C CYS A 141 -1.73 10.57 8.07
N LEU A 142 -1.82 11.89 7.95
CA LEU A 142 -0.83 12.68 7.20
C LEU A 142 0.61 12.44 7.67
N GLU A 143 0.82 12.34 8.99
CA GLU A 143 2.13 12.05 9.58
C GLU A 143 2.62 10.65 9.19
N ASP A 144 1.78 9.63 9.40
CA ASP A 144 2.13 8.24 9.09
C ASP A 144 2.31 8.02 7.58
N GLU A 145 1.59 8.75 6.73
CA GLU A 145 1.72 8.67 5.27
C GLU A 145 3.10 9.16 4.82
N PHE A 146 3.56 10.28 5.37
CA PHE A 146 4.89 10.80 5.09
C PHE A 146 5.97 9.80 5.53
N PHE A 147 5.92 9.30 6.76
CA PHE A 147 6.94 8.38 7.26
C PHE A 147 6.89 7.02 6.56
N ALA A 148 5.70 6.48 6.28
CA ALA A 148 5.55 5.24 5.52
C ALA A 148 6.10 5.39 4.09
N PHE A 149 5.91 6.55 3.46
CA PHE A 149 6.49 6.85 2.16
C PHE A 149 8.02 6.96 2.22
N ALA A 150 8.57 7.71 3.18
CA ALA A 150 10.01 7.81 3.39
C ALA A 150 10.65 6.44 3.66
N TYR A 151 10.02 5.60 4.49
CA TYR A 151 10.43 4.22 4.73
C TYR A 151 10.45 3.40 3.43
N HIS A 152 9.38 3.50 2.62
CA HIS A 152 9.30 2.82 1.33
C HIS A 152 10.46 3.22 0.41
N LEU A 153 10.81 4.50 0.37
CA LEU A 153 11.93 4.98 -0.44
C LEU A 153 13.26 4.40 0.05
N CYS A 154 13.52 4.40 1.36
CA CYS A 154 14.79 3.93 1.92
C CYS A 154 14.96 2.42 1.79
N TYR A 155 13.93 1.63 2.10
CA TYR A 155 14.08 0.19 2.32
C TYR A 155 13.49 -0.69 1.21
N HIS A 156 12.52 -0.18 0.44
CA HIS A 156 11.84 -0.97 -0.60
C HIS A 156 12.21 -0.53 -2.02
N LYS A 157 12.33 0.78 -2.24
CA LYS A 157 12.68 1.33 -3.54
C LYS A 157 14.19 1.45 -3.71
N GLY A 158 14.88 2.04 -2.73
CA GLY A 158 16.33 2.29 -2.75
C GLY A 158 16.71 3.26 -3.86
N HIS A 159 17.89 3.05 -4.46
CA HIS A 159 18.43 3.84 -5.59
C HIS A 159 17.45 3.95 -6.78
N ARG A 160 16.55 2.97 -6.95
CA ARG A 160 15.48 2.97 -7.97
C ARG A 160 14.41 4.05 -7.80
N ALA A 161 14.49 4.81 -6.71
CA ALA A 161 13.64 5.99 -6.49
C ALA A 161 14.12 7.19 -7.31
N GLY A 162 15.33 7.15 -7.89
CA GLY A 162 15.95 8.29 -8.56
C GLY A 162 16.34 9.44 -7.62
N ILE A 163 16.37 9.16 -6.32
CA ILE A 163 16.78 10.11 -5.27
C ILE A 163 18.25 9.87 -4.96
N PRO A 164 19.10 10.91 -4.83
CA PRO A 164 20.49 10.75 -4.42
C PRO A 164 20.61 9.84 -3.19
N THR A 165 21.47 8.83 -3.26
CA THR A 165 21.53 7.83 -2.18
C THR A 165 22.23 8.38 -0.94
N GLY A 166 23.18 9.30 -1.11
CA GLY A 166 24.08 9.74 -0.03
C GLY A 166 25.17 8.71 0.28
N THR A 167 25.42 7.78 -0.64
CA THR A 167 26.45 6.73 -0.58
C THR A 167 27.15 6.65 -1.94
N ASP A 168 28.09 5.73 -2.11
CA ASP A 168 28.78 5.50 -3.39
C ASP A 168 27.89 4.86 -4.48
N VAL A 169 26.65 4.47 -4.14
CA VAL A 169 25.70 3.92 -5.11
C VAL A 169 24.98 5.05 -5.83
N ALA A 170 25.07 5.09 -7.17
CA ALA A 170 24.36 6.07 -7.97
C ALA A 170 22.83 5.82 -7.96
N PRO A 171 22.00 6.87 -8.01
CA PRO A 171 20.56 6.72 -8.22
C PRO A 171 20.23 6.35 -9.67
N ASP A 172 19.12 5.63 -9.87
CA ASP A 172 18.62 5.35 -11.21
C ASP A 172 18.11 6.63 -11.87
N THR A 173 18.41 6.82 -13.15
CA THR A 173 17.98 8.00 -13.92
C THR A 173 16.58 7.86 -14.52
N ASP A 174 16.04 6.65 -14.59
CA ASP A 174 14.77 6.28 -15.22
C ASP A 174 13.66 5.93 -14.21
N ALA A 175 13.68 6.58 -13.04
CA ALA A 175 12.68 6.36 -12.02
C ALA A 175 11.25 6.58 -12.58
N PRO A 176 10.31 5.65 -12.36
CA PRO A 176 9.01 5.66 -13.05
C PRO A 176 8.03 6.74 -12.55
N ARG A 177 8.41 7.49 -11.51
CA ARG A 177 7.64 8.51 -10.81
C ARG A 177 8.61 9.51 -10.18
N ASP A 178 8.17 10.76 -10.00
CA ASP A 178 8.91 11.76 -9.22
C ASP A 178 8.68 11.53 -7.72
N TYR A 179 9.49 10.63 -7.16
CA TYR A 179 9.40 10.26 -5.75
C TYR A 179 9.85 11.40 -4.82
N LEU A 180 10.78 12.26 -5.25
CA LEU A 180 11.27 13.38 -4.44
C LEU A 180 10.19 14.46 -4.29
N ALA A 181 9.51 14.80 -5.39
CA ALA A 181 8.40 15.75 -5.34
C ALA A 181 7.27 15.25 -4.45
N GLU A 182 6.92 13.96 -4.55
CA GLU A 182 5.87 13.38 -3.69
C GLU A 182 6.28 13.39 -2.21
N LEU A 183 7.54 13.04 -1.89
CA LEU A 183 8.04 13.08 -0.51
C LEU A 183 7.97 14.50 0.07
N LYS A 184 8.38 15.53 -0.69
CA LYS A 184 8.28 16.94 -0.30
C LYS A 184 6.82 17.36 -0.11
N ARG A 185 5.93 16.97 -1.01
CA ARG A 185 4.49 17.25 -0.93
C ARG A 185 3.88 16.64 0.34
N LEU A 186 4.25 15.40 0.67
CA LEU A 186 3.79 14.72 1.89
C LEU A 186 4.35 15.38 3.16
N ALA A 187 5.62 15.80 3.15
CA ALA A 187 6.22 16.53 4.26
C ALA A 187 5.48 17.84 4.58
N ILE A 188 5.13 18.62 3.55
CA ILE A 188 4.34 19.85 3.71
C ILE A 188 2.97 19.53 4.33
N LYS A 189 2.26 18.52 3.82
CA LYS A 189 0.95 18.10 4.38
C LYS A 189 1.07 17.63 5.83
N ALA A 190 2.16 16.95 6.17
CA ALA A 190 2.47 16.50 7.51
C ALA A 190 3.10 17.59 8.40
N GLN A 191 3.23 18.82 7.91
CA GLN A 191 3.84 19.96 8.61
C GLN A 191 5.26 19.67 9.13
N ARG A 192 6.05 18.92 8.35
CA ARG A 192 7.45 18.61 8.67
C ARG A 192 8.38 19.70 8.15
N ASN A 193 8.80 20.57 9.07
CA ASN A 193 9.72 21.68 8.79
C ASN A 193 11.18 21.36 9.15
N ASP A 194 11.45 20.14 9.63
CA ASP A 194 12.72 19.70 10.19
C ASP A 194 13.48 18.70 9.29
N LEU A 195 13.10 18.62 8.02
CA LEU A 195 13.69 17.73 7.02
C LEU A 195 15.21 17.96 6.89
N PRO A 196 15.99 16.93 6.51
CA PRO A 196 17.41 17.12 6.22
C PRO A 196 17.59 18.08 5.05
N GLU A 197 18.59 18.96 5.15
CA GLU A 197 18.93 19.96 4.13
C GLU A 197 19.19 19.28 2.76
N ASN A 198 19.94 18.18 2.78
CA ASN A 198 20.11 17.31 1.63
C ASN A 198 19.19 16.08 1.77
N MET A 199 18.14 16.04 0.94
CA MET A 199 17.19 14.92 0.90
C MET A 199 17.77 13.71 0.15
N THR A 200 18.80 13.10 0.72
CA THR A 200 19.34 11.82 0.26
C THR A 200 18.63 10.64 0.95
N LEU A 201 18.73 9.42 0.39
CA LEU A 201 18.19 8.23 1.05
C LEU A 201 18.85 7.97 2.41
N LEU A 202 20.17 8.17 2.52
CA LEU A 202 20.88 8.07 3.80
C LEU A 202 20.44 9.15 4.80
N GLY A 203 20.28 10.39 4.34
CA GLY A 203 19.74 11.47 5.17
C GLY A 203 18.32 11.15 5.66
N MET A 204 17.50 10.53 4.83
CA MET A 204 16.16 10.10 5.20
C MET A 204 16.14 8.90 6.12
N HIS A 205 17.07 7.97 5.98
CA HIS A 205 17.28 6.91 6.96
C HIS A 205 17.57 7.48 8.36
N HIS A 206 18.53 8.42 8.48
CA HIS A 206 18.84 9.04 9.78
C HIS A 206 17.65 9.81 10.35
N TYR A 207 16.89 10.47 9.49
CA TYR A 207 15.67 11.16 9.89
C TYR A 207 14.59 10.19 10.40
N LEU A 208 14.39 9.05 9.74
CA LEU A 208 13.49 7.98 10.20
C LEU A 208 13.92 7.48 11.58
N VAL A 209 15.21 7.12 11.74
CA VAL A 209 15.77 6.67 13.03
C VAL A 209 15.54 7.69 14.14
N ARG A 210 15.81 8.98 13.90
CA ARG A 210 15.57 10.07 14.87
C ARG A 210 14.11 10.16 15.31
N ASN A 211 13.18 9.89 14.39
CA ASN A 211 11.74 9.91 14.65
C ASN A 211 11.19 8.52 15.02
N LYS A 212 12.06 7.55 15.32
CA LYS A 212 11.73 6.17 15.72
C LYS A 212 10.99 5.38 14.63
N TRP A 213 11.23 5.66 13.36
CA TRP A 213 10.68 4.94 12.20
C TRP A 213 11.71 4.08 11.47
#